data_AF-A0A1X1H5D8-F1
#
_entry.id   AF-A0A1X1H5D8-F1
#
_cell.length_a   1.000
_cell.length_b   1.000
_cell.length_c   1.000
_cell.angle_alpha   90.00
_cell.angle_beta   90.00
_cell.angle_gamma   90.00
#
_symmetry.space_group_name_H-M   'P 1'
#
loop_
_entity.id
_entity.type
_entity.pdbx_description
1 polymer ?
#
loop_
_entity_poly.entity_id
_entity_poly.type
_entity_poly.pdbx_seq_one_letter_code
_entity_poly.pdbx_strand_id
1 'polypeptide(L)'
;MENKEKKNVEVIFEGHIEKIFGKDCLKDIEPLYNKVIENRDNNVKCGEYGDDPATIELILYLRHKMRENKLISSEPISNYLKAIPITIENFTKFLEKDGKERSWLTEEYKKRFPCSYESEPESHKKPYTNDGWNYFEYLNQNNQNYDYDIEWFYVEKNEVGHIYYNELDHYLTYLLGAIRRGIPEKIKQGKNIKKDLEKID
;
A
#
# COMPACT_ATOMS: atom_id res chain seq x y z
N MET A 1 -7.71 29.58 1.17
CA MET A 1 -6.80 28.62 1.81
C MET A 1 -5.39 29.16 1.67
N GLU A 2 -4.75 29.48 2.79
CA GLU A 2 -3.32 29.83 2.80
C GLU A 2 -2.53 28.65 2.24
N ASN A 3 -1.60 28.92 1.32
CA ASN A 3 -0.64 27.94 0.84
C ASN A 3 0.26 27.55 2.01
N LYS A 4 -0.12 26.52 2.77
CA LYS A 4 0.83 25.78 3.59
C LYS A 4 1.94 25.30 2.66
N GLU A 5 3.17 25.67 2.97
CA GLU A 5 4.34 25.30 2.21
C GLU A 5 4.39 23.77 2.09
N LYS A 6 4.23 23.23 0.87
CA LYS A 6 4.18 21.78 0.65
C LYS A 6 5.48 21.15 1.11
N LYS A 7 5.39 20.09 1.91
CA LYS A 7 6.58 19.37 2.37
C LYS A 7 7.19 18.57 1.21
N ASN A 8 8.50 18.34 1.24
CA ASN A 8 9.18 17.52 0.22
C ASN A 8 8.52 16.14 0.01
N VAL A 9 8.02 15.52 1.07
CA VAL A 9 7.33 14.21 0.99
C VAL A 9 5.99 14.28 0.25
N GLU A 10 5.28 15.42 0.33
CA GLU A 10 4.01 15.65 -0.37
C GLU A 10 4.25 15.82 -1.88
N VAL A 11 5.28 16.58 -2.26
CA VAL A 11 5.68 16.76 -3.66
C VAL A 11 6.11 15.42 -4.29
N ILE A 12 6.86 14.60 -3.53
CA ILE A 12 7.25 13.24 -3.97
C ILE A 12 6.00 12.36 -4.15
N PHE A 13 5.09 12.37 -3.19
CA PHE A 13 3.84 11.59 -3.27
C PHE A 13 3.01 11.99 -4.48
N GLU A 14 2.74 13.28 -4.65
CA GLU A 14 1.94 13.77 -5.78
C GLU A 14 2.57 13.39 -7.12
N GLY A 15 3.88 13.64 -7.29
CA GLY A 15 4.59 13.28 -8.52
C GLY A 15 4.60 11.78 -8.80
N HIS A 16 4.66 10.94 -7.77
CA HIS A 16 4.61 9.48 -7.94
C HIS A 16 3.21 8.98 -8.26
N ILE A 17 2.16 9.49 -7.60
CA ILE A 17 0.77 9.14 -7.94
C ILE A 17 0.48 9.52 -9.40
N GLU A 18 0.93 10.68 -9.85
CA GLU A 18 0.79 11.09 -11.26
C GLU A 18 1.47 10.12 -12.22
N LYS A 19 2.70 9.69 -11.93
CA LYS A 19 3.43 8.72 -12.76
C LYS A 19 2.80 7.32 -12.75
N ILE A 20 2.24 6.90 -11.63
CA ILE A 20 1.69 5.55 -11.46
C ILE A 20 0.26 5.46 -12.04
N PHE A 21 -0.58 6.47 -11.79
CA PHE A 21 -2.01 6.40 -12.06
C PHE A 21 -2.52 7.51 -13.00
N GLY A 22 -1.67 8.46 -13.38
CA GLY A 22 -2.04 9.61 -14.21
C GLY A 22 -2.53 10.81 -13.39
N LYS A 23 -2.56 11.99 -14.05
CA LYS A 23 -2.98 13.28 -13.45
C LYS A 23 -4.40 13.28 -12.90
N ASP A 24 -5.29 12.51 -13.51
CA ASP A 24 -6.69 12.49 -13.07
C ASP A 24 -6.86 11.75 -11.75
N CYS A 25 -6.02 10.73 -11.49
CA CYS A 25 -6.02 10.06 -10.19
C CYS A 25 -5.68 11.01 -9.03
N LEU A 26 -4.80 12.01 -9.24
CA LEU A 26 -4.50 13.01 -8.21
C LEU A 26 -5.74 13.82 -7.82
N LYS A 27 -6.55 14.21 -8.81
CA LYS A 27 -7.80 14.93 -8.57
C LYS A 27 -8.82 14.03 -7.87
N ASP A 28 -8.88 12.76 -8.28
CA ASP A 28 -9.80 11.79 -7.69
C ASP A 28 -9.52 11.55 -6.20
N ILE A 29 -8.24 11.50 -5.80
CA ILE A 29 -7.85 11.29 -4.39
C ILE A 29 -7.77 12.58 -3.56
N GLU A 30 -7.86 13.75 -4.18
CA GLU A 30 -7.66 15.05 -3.52
C GLU A 30 -8.50 15.20 -2.23
N PRO A 31 -9.79 14.83 -2.19
CA PRO A 31 -10.58 14.93 -0.96
C PRO A 31 -10.04 14.05 0.19
N LEU A 32 -9.66 12.80 -0.12
CA LEU A 32 -9.10 11.85 0.86
C LEU A 32 -7.72 12.30 1.32
N TYR A 33 -6.89 12.75 0.39
CA TYR A 33 -5.55 13.26 0.67
C TYR A 33 -5.59 14.50 1.57
N ASN A 34 -6.48 15.46 1.28
CA ASN A 34 -6.65 16.65 2.12
C ASN A 34 -7.07 16.29 3.55
N LYS A 35 -7.90 15.27 3.74
CA LYS A 35 -8.30 14.77 5.06
C LYS A 35 -7.11 14.19 5.85
N VAL A 36 -6.19 13.49 5.17
CA VAL A 36 -4.93 13.00 5.78
C VAL A 36 -4.04 14.18 6.24
N ILE A 37 -3.93 15.21 5.41
CA ILE A 37 -3.17 16.44 5.72
C ILE A 37 -3.81 17.19 6.89
N GLU A 38 -5.13 17.34 6.89
CA GLU A 38 -5.88 17.98 7.96
C GLU A 38 -5.70 17.24 9.29
N ASN A 39 -5.85 15.90 9.29
CA ASN A 39 -5.64 15.08 10.48
C ASN A 39 -4.24 15.24 11.06
N ARG A 40 -3.21 15.29 10.20
CA ARG A 40 -1.84 15.59 10.61
C ARG A 40 -1.72 16.96 11.25
N ASP A 41 -2.18 17.99 10.56
CA ASP A 41 -1.98 19.38 10.98
C ASP A 41 -2.76 19.71 12.27
N ASN A 42 -3.86 19.00 12.51
CA ASN A 42 -4.64 19.07 13.73
C ASN A 42 -4.16 18.11 14.83
N ASN A 43 -3.06 17.38 14.63
CA ASN A 43 -2.53 16.37 15.55
C ASN A 43 -3.59 15.35 16.01
N VAL A 44 -4.49 14.95 15.10
CA VAL A 44 -5.42 13.84 15.35
C VAL A 44 -4.60 12.60 15.71
N LYS A 45 -5.05 11.83 16.70
CA LYS A 45 -4.35 10.61 17.12
C LYS A 45 -4.33 9.58 15.97
N CYS A 46 -3.16 9.01 15.70
CA CYS A 46 -2.97 7.89 14.76
C CYS A 46 -2.15 6.79 15.44
N GLY A 47 -2.10 5.60 14.82
CA GLY A 47 -1.19 4.52 15.20
C GLY A 47 0.27 4.82 14.86
N GLU A 48 1.15 3.87 15.22
CA GLU A 48 2.61 4.02 15.16
C GLU A 48 3.13 4.35 13.76
N TYR A 49 2.49 3.78 12.75
CA TYR A 49 2.89 3.91 11.36
C TYR A 49 2.11 5.00 10.61
N GLY A 50 1.25 5.73 11.32
CA GLY A 50 0.38 6.76 10.75
C GLY A 50 -0.97 6.22 10.31
N ASP A 51 -1.37 5.03 10.76
CA ASP A 51 -2.68 4.46 10.52
C ASP A 51 -3.75 5.21 11.33
N ASP A 52 -4.67 5.82 10.59
CA ASP A 52 -5.93 6.36 11.10
C ASP A 52 -7.01 6.13 10.03
N PRO A 53 -8.31 6.32 10.34
CA PRO A 53 -9.36 6.03 9.38
C PRO A 53 -9.22 6.74 8.03
N ALA A 54 -8.75 7.99 7.98
CA ALA A 54 -8.58 8.71 6.72
C ALA A 54 -7.40 8.17 5.89
N THR A 55 -6.32 7.80 6.58
CA THR A 55 -5.11 7.27 5.94
C THR A 55 -5.35 5.84 5.44
N ILE A 56 -6.10 5.03 6.20
CA ILE A 56 -6.58 3.71 5.79
C ILE A 56 -7.49 3.81 4.57
N GLU A 57 -8.47 4.71 4.60
CA GLU A 57 -9.38 4.93 3.46
C GLU A 57 -8.63 5.28 2.18
N LEU A 58 -7.61 6.14 2.27
CA LEU A 58 -6.78 6.51 1.13
C LEU A 58 -5.92 5.36 0.60
N ILE A 59 -5.25 4.56 1.44
CA ILE A 59 -4.44 3.44 0.95
C ILE A 59 -5.32 2.36 0.29
N LEU A 60 -6.51 2.08 0.84
CA LEU A 60 -7.46 1.14 0.24
C LEU A 60 -7.94 1.64 -1.13
N TYR A 61 -8.20 2.94 -1.27
CA TYR A 61 -8.51 3.52 -2.57
C TYR A 61 -7.34 3.38 -3.57
N LEU A 62 -6.10 3.62 -3.14
CA LEU A 62 -4.94 3.43 -4.00
C LEU A 62 -4.76 1.97 -4.43
N ARG A 63 -5.00 1.00 -3.53
CA ARG A 63 -4.99 -0.43 -3.86
C ARG A 63 -6.07 -0.79 -4.89
N HIS A 64 -7.26 -0.20 -4.76
CA HIS A 64 -8.29 -0.31 -5.79
C HIS A 64 -7.80 0.22 -7.14
N LYS A 65 -7.13 1.39 -7.17
CA LYS A 65 -6.50 1.91 -8.40
C LYS A 65 -5.39 1.03 -8.93
N MET A 66 -4.58 0.41 -8.07
CA MET A 66 -3.58 -0.59 -8.48
C MET A 66 -4.24 -1.76 -9.19
N ARG A 67 -5.40 -2.22 -8.71
CA ARG A 67 -6.16 -3.31 -9.35
C ARG A 67 -6.73 -2.90 -10.71
N GLU A 68 -7.35 -1.72 -10.82
CA GLU A 68 -7.86 -1.19 -12.10
C GLU A 68 -6.74 -1.08 -13.15
N ASN A 69 -5.54 -0.71 -12.71
CA ASN A 69 -4.34 -0.60 -13.54
C ASN A 69 -3.60 -1.94 -13.73
N LYS A 70 -4.17 -3.06 -13.25
CA LYS A 70 -3.58 -4.40 -13.30
C LYS A 70 -2.18 -4.47 -12.67
N LEU A 71 -1.85 -3.60 -11.72
CA LEU A 71 -0.57 -3.60 -10.99
C LEU A 71 -0.55 -4.62 -9.84
N ILE A 72 -1.70 -5.14 -9.47
CA ILE A 72 -1.88 -6.24 -8.50
C ILE A 72 -2.87 -7.26 -9.06
N SER A 73 -2.81 -8.47 -8.52
CA SER A 73 -3.75 -9.55 -8.86
C SER A 73 -5.21 -9.14 -8.60
N SER A 74 -6.10 -9.51 -9.53
CA SER A 74 -7.55 -9.47 -9.32
C SER A 74 -8.07 -10.71 -8.59
N GLU A 75 -7.26 -11.76 -8.50
CA GLU A 75 -7.59 -13.01 -7.81
C GLU A 75 -7.41 -12.87 -6.28
N PRO A 76 -8.32 -13.47 -5.50
CA PRO A 76 -8.18 -13.65 -4.05
C PRO A 76 -6.84 -14.25 -3.64
N ILE A 77 -6.25 -13.80 -2.53
CA ILE A 77 -5.05 -14.47 -1.99
C ILE A 77 -5.34 -15.95 -1.62
N SER A 78 -6.59 -16.24 -1.25
CA SER A 78 -7.04 -17.59 -0.89
C SER A 78 -6.92 -18.59 -2.05
N ASN A 79 -7.05 -18.13 -3.30
CA ASN A 79 -6.84 -18.95 -4.49
C ASN A 79 -5.38 -19.40 -4.62
N TYR A 80 -4.43 -18.56 -4.21
CA TYR A 80 -3.00 -18.88 -4.20
C TYR A 80 -2.59 -19.71 -2.98
N LEU A 81 -3.04 -19.31 -1.78
CA LEU A 81 -2.66 -19.97 -0.52
C LEU A 81 -3.32 -21.35 -0.35
N LYS A 82 -4.48 -21.57 -0.98
CA LYS A 82 -5.35 -22.74 -0.76
C LYS A 82 -5.60 -23.02 0.73
N ALA A 83 -5.66 -21.96 1.55
CA ALA A 83 -5.77 -22.04 3.00
C ALA A 83 -6.75 -20.98 3.54
N ILE A 84 -7.59 -21.38 4.49
CA ILE A 84 -8.49 -20.52 5.27
C ILE A 84 -8.39 -20.98 6.74
N PRO A 85 -8.09 -20.10 7.72
CA PRO A 85 -7.84 -18.66 7.58
C PRO A 85 -6.45 -18.33 7.03
N ILE A 86 -6.30 -17.11 6.50
CA ILE A 86 -5.02 -16.55 6.10
C ILE A 86 -4.25 -16.19 7.38
N THR A 87 -3.03 -16.70 7.50
CA THR A 87 -2.10 -16.36 8.59
C THR A 87 -0.80 -15.85 7.99
N ILE A 88 -0.06 -15.01 8.73
CA ILE A 88 1.29 -14.59 8.31
C ILE A 88 2.17 -15.82 8.03
N GLU A 89 2.01 -16.89 8.82
CA GLU A 89 2.74 -18.14 8.62
C GLU A 89 2.43 -18.80 7.28
N ASN A 90 1.15 -18.93 6.93
CA ASN A 90 0.72 -19.49 5.65
C ASN A 90 1.19 -18.63 4.47
N PHE A 91 1.11 -17.31 4.59
CA PHE A 91 1.62 -16.39 3.58
C PHE A 91 3.14 -16.49 3.40
N THR A 92 3.90 -16.56 4.51
CA THR A 92 5.36 -16.74 4.44
C THR A 92 5.71 -18.03 3.70
N LYS A 93 5.04 -19.14 4.02
CA LYS A 93 5.27 -20.44 3.34
C LYS A 93 4.92 -20.40 1.87
N PHE A 94 3.92 -19.60 1.48
CA PHE A 94 3.59 -19.36 0.08
C PHE A 94 4.71 -18.58 -0.61
N LEU A 95 5.15 -17.44 -0.06
CA LEU A 95 6.24 -16.64 -0.63
C LEU A 95 7.54 -17.44 -0.80
N GLU A 96 7.87 -18.33 0.13
CA GLU A 96 9.06 -19.19 0.00
C GLU A 96 8.98 -20.17 -1.18
N LYS A 97 7.78 -20.68 -1.47
CA LYS A 97 7.53 -21.63 -2.56
C LYS A 97 7.35 -20.90 -3.89
N ASP A 98 6.49 -19.90 -3.89
CA ASP A 98 6.05 -19.17 -5.06
C ASP A 98 7.02 -18.04 -5.45
N GLY A 99 7.88 -17.57 -4.54
CA GLY A 99 8.84 -16.51 -4.82
C GLY A 99 9.76 -16.79 -6.01
N LYS A 100 9.91 -18.05 -6.46
CA LYS A 100 10.63 -18.33 -7.71
C LYS A 100 9.80 -18.06 -8.97
N GLU A 101 8.49 -18.31 -8.91
CA GLU A 101 7.57 -18.21 -10.04
C GLU A 101 6.85 -16.86 -10.08
N ARG A 102 6.70 -16.21 -8.92
CA ARG A 102 6.05 -14.90 -8.73
C ARG A 102 4.63 -14.88 -9.30
N SER A 103 3.88 -15.96 -9.08
CA SER A 103 2.61 -16.23 -9.73
C SER A 103 1.50 -15.24 -9.34
N TRP A 104 1.65 -14.53 -8.23
CA TRP A 104 0.72 -13.48 -7.78
C TRP A 104 1.00 -12.10 -8.39
N LEU A 105 2.14 -11.91 -9.06
CA LEU A 105 2.48 -10.65 -9.73
C LEU A 105 1.95 -10.64 -11.15
N THR A 106 1.53 -9.47 -11.61
CA THR A 106 0.95 -9.30 -12.94
C THR A 106 2.01 -8.98 -14.00
N GLU A 107 1.69 -9.29 -15.26
CA GLU A 107 2.53 -8.89 -16.40
C GLU A 107 2.64 -7.37 -16.54
N GLU A 108 1.59 -6.61 -16.18
CA GLU A 108 1.65 -5.15 -16.21
C GLU A 108 2.59 -4.61 -15.13
N TYR A 109 2.60 -5.21 -13.93
CA TYR A 109 3.55 -4.86 -12.88
C TYR A 109 4.99 -5.16 -13.32
N LYS A 110 5.25 -6.32 -13.92
CA LYS A 110 6.55 -6.67 -14.50
C LYS A 110 7.02 -5.67 -15.54
N LYS A 111 6.11 -5.24 -16.42
CA LYS A 111 6.41 -4.29 -17.50
C LYS A 111 6.73 -2.89 -16.97
N ARG A 112 5.96 -2.41 -15.99
CA ARG A 112 6.08 -1.04 -15.46
C ARG A 112 7.11 -0.88 -14.35
N PHE A 113 7.34 -1.95 -13.57
CA PHE A 113 8.24 -1.98 -12.42
C PHE A 113 9.21 -3.17 -12.50
N PRO A 114 10.04 -3.27 -13.55
CA PRO A 114 10.90 -4.43 -13.78
C PRO A 114 11.96 -4.62 -12.69
N CYS A 115 12.53 -3.54 -12.12
CA CYS A 115 13.52 -3.69 -11.06
C CYS A 115 12.85 -4.19 -9.78
N SER A 116 11.66 -3.69 -9.48
CA SER A 116 10.87 -4.12 -8.35
C SER A 116 10.47 -5.58 -8.50
N TYR A 117 9.86 -5.95 -9.62
CA TYR A 117 9.42 -7.31 -9.97
C TYR A 117 10.51 -8.37 -9.76
N GLU A 118 11.74 -8.10 -10.23
CA GLU A 118 12.84 -9.06 -10.07
C GLU A 118 13.25 -9.24 -8.60
N SER A 119 13.08 -8.21 -7.77
CA SER A 119 13.47 -8.20 -6.36
C SER A 119 12.42 -8.75 -5.40
N GLU A 120 11.16 -8.88 -5.82
CA GLU A 120 10.01 -9.34 -5.03
C GLU A 120 10.28 -10.58 -4.14
N PRO A 121 10.97 -11.63 -4.61
CA PRO A 121 11.23 -12.83 -3.81
C PRO A 121 12.17 -12.57 -2.63
N GLU A 122 13.03 -11.55 -2.75
CA GLU A 122 13.97 -11.17 -1.72
C GLU A 122 13.45 -10.02 -0.85
N SER A 123 12.68 -9.10 -1.43
CA SER A 123 12.09 -7.96 -0.72
C SER A 123 10.97 -8.38 0.25
N HIS A 124 10.29 -9.50 -0.02
CA HIS A 124 9.26 -10.08 0.86
C HIS A 124 9.79 -11.03 1.95
N LYS A 125 11.11 -11.13 2.11
CA LYS A 125 11.68 -11.86 3.25
C LYS A 125 11.43 -11.07 4.54
N LYS A 126 10.86 -11.74 5.55
CA LYS A 126 10.52 -11.19 6.88
C LYS A 126 11.57 -10.17 7.38
N PRO A 127 11.14 -9.06 8.02
CA PRO A 127 9.81 -8.82 8.62
C PRO A 127 8.79 -8.02 7.78
N TYR A 128 9.02 -7.74 6.50
CA TYR A 128 8.23 -6.76 5.72
C TYR A 128 7.00 -7.33 5.00
N THR A 129 6.38 -8.37 5.56
CA THR A 129 5.25 -9.06 4.93
C THR A 129 3.90 -8.40 5.21
N ASN A 130 3.82 -7.49 6.19
CA ASN A 130 2.61 -6.73 6.52
C ASN A 130 2.96 -5.25 6.79
N ASP A 131 1.95 -4.39 6.79
CA ASP A 131 2.13 -2.95 6.99
C ASP A 131 2.18 -2.49 8.44
N GLY A 132 1.86 -3.36 9.39
CA GLY A 132 1.78 -3.03 10.82
C GLY A 132 0.62 -2.08 11.16
N TRP A 133 -0.31 -1.84 10.24
CA TRP A 133 -1.48 -0.98 10.47
C TRP A 133 -2.60 -1.82 11.09
N ASN A 134 -3.40 -1.22 11.99
CA ASN A 134 -4.56 -1.90 12.56
C ASN A 134 -5.87 -1.44 11.90
N TYR A 135 -6.46 -2.32 11.11
CA TYR A 135 -7.69 -2.06 10.36
C TYR A 135 -8.96 -2.36 11.15
N PHE A 136 -8.86 -2.92 12.36
CA PHE A 136 -10.02 -3.40 13.13
C PHE A 136 -11.09 -2.32 13.36
N GLU A 137 -10.70 -1.14 13.86
CA GLU A 137 -11.64 -0.05 14.13
C GLU A 137 -12.28 0.47 12.84
N TYR A 138 -11.48 0.62 11.78
CA TYR A 138 -11.94 1.10 10.49
C TYR A 138 -12.98 0.14 9.88
N LEU A 139 -12.70 -1.16 9.86
CA LEU A 139 -13.59 -2.16 9.26
C LEU A 139 -14.91 -2.27 10.03
N ASN A 140 -14.88 -2.22 11.36
CA ASN A 140 -16.09 -2.25 12.18
C ASN A 140 -16.99 -1.03 11.97
N GLN A 141 -16.42 0.16 11.74
CA GLN A 141 -17.17 1.39 11.52
C GLN A 141 -17.73 1.50 10.10
N ASN A 142 -17.00 0.97 9.11
CA ASN A 142 -17.31 1.09 7.69
C ASN A 142 -17.90 -0.22 7.14
N ASN A 143 -18.71 -0.88 7.95
CA ASN A 143 -19.11 -2.30 7.97
C ASN A 143 -19.45 -3.00 6.63
N GLN A 144 -19.56 -2.31 5.50
CA GLN A 144 -19.78 -2.87 4.15
C GLN A 144 -19.34 -1.84 3.09
N ASN A 145 -18.18 -2.00 2.43
CA ASN A 145 -17.93 -1.51 1.05
C ASN A 145 -16.53 -1.75 0.45
N TYR A 146 -15.75 -2.73 0.92
CA TYR A 146 -14.45 -3.03 0.31
C TYR A 146 -14.23 -4.53 0.07
N ASP A 147 -15.20 -5.20 -0.58
CA ASP A 147 -15.07 -6.58 -1.12
C ASP A 147 -13.80 -6.78 -1.96
N TYR A 148 -13.19 -5.70 -2.43
CA TYR A 148 -11.96 -5.73 -3.19
C TYR A 148 -10.72 -6.04 -2.34
N ASP A 149 -10.56 -5.48 -1.14
CA ASP A 149 -9.34 -5.69 -0.32
C ASP A 149 -9.53 -6.67 0.84
N ILE A 150 -10.78 -7.12 1.10
CA ILE A 150 -11.14 -7.98 2.24
C ILE A 150 -10.30 -9.27 2.32
N GLU A 151 -9.75 -9.73 1.20
CA GLU A 151 -9.08 -11.03 1.12
C GLU A 151 -7.56 -10.98 1.38
N TRP A 152 -6.93 -9.81 1.52
CA TRP A 152 -5.51 -9.71 1.93
C TRP A 152 -5.32 -9.32 3.40
N PHE A 153 -6.42 -9.19 4.14
CA PHE A 153 -6.38 -9.07 5.58
C PHE A 153 -6.14 -10.42 6.24
N TYR A 154 -5.38 -10.40 7.33
CA TYR A 154 -5.29 -11.50 8.26
C TYR A 154 -5.72 -11.03 9.65
N VAL A 155 -6.26 -11.97 10.43
CA VAL A 155 -6.71 -11.70 11.80
C VAL A 155 -5.79 -12.42 12.76
N GLU A 156 -5.16 -11.67 13.66
CA GLU A 156 -4.40 -12.22 14.78
C GLU A 156 -4.94 -11.68 16.10
N LYS A 157 -5.51 -12.57 16.91
CA LYS A 157 -6.16 -12.27 18.21
C LYS A 157 -7.27 -11.21 18.10
N ASN A 158 -6.89 -9.92 18.09
CA ASN A 158 -7.75 -8.74 18.11
C ASN A 158 -7.26 -7.64 17.14
N GLU A 159 -6.31 -7.95 16.27
CA GLU A 159 -5.79 -7.02 15.27
C GLU A 159 -6.09 -7.56 13.88
N VAL A 160 -6.48 -6.65 13.00
CA VAL A 160 -6.63 -6.94 11.57
C VAL A 160 -5.49 -6.23 10.87
N GLY A 161 -4.56 -7.00 10.31
CA GLY A 161 -3.43 -6.48 9.53
C GLY A 161 -3.61 -6.79 8.05
N HIS A 162 -2.87 -6.08 7.20
CA HIS A 162 -2.89 -6.29 5.74
C HIS A 162 -1.54 -6.79 5.24
N ILE A 163 -1.58 -7.78 4.35
CA ILE A 163 -0.39 -8.30 3.67
C ILE A 163 -0.14 -7.50 2.40
N TYR A 164 1.10 -7.07 2.16
CA TYR A 164 1.43 -6.34 0.94
C TYR A 164 1.27 -7.19 -0.32
N TYR A 165 0.69 -6.60 -1.37
CA TYR A 165 0.58 -7.25 -2.68
C TYR A 165 1.93 -7.36 -3.40
N ASN A 166 2.75 -6.31 -3.31
CA ASN A 166 4.08 -6.18 -3.89
C ASN A 166 4.83 -4.97 -3.28
N GLU A 167 6.07 -4.71 -3.70
CA GLU A 167 6.89 -3.59 -3.20
C GLU A 167 6.27 -2.21 -3.53
N LEU A 168 5.40 -2.08 -4.55
CA LEU A 168 4.68 -0.83 -4.82
C LEU A 168 3.66 -0.52 -3.73
N ASP A 169 2.88 -1.52 -3.31
CA ASP A 169 1.92 -1.36 -2.20
C ASP A 169 2.66 -0.97 -0.92
N HIS A 170 3.73 -1.68 -0.57
CA HIS A 170 4.61 -1.32 0.54
C HIS A 170 5.12 0.13 0.45
N TYR A 171 5.61 0.53 -0.72
CA TYR A 171 6.12 1.87 -0.95
C TYR A 171 5.06 2.96 -0.73
N LEU A 172 3.86 2.78 -1.29
CA LEU A 172 2.76 3.73 -1.16
C LEU A 172 2.23 3.82 0.27
N THR A 173 2.08 2.68 0.96
CA THR A 173 1.65 2.64 2.37
C THR A 173 2.63 3.41 3.26
N TYR A 174 3.94 3.19 3.09
CA TYR A 174 4.93 3.92 3.89
C TYR A 174 4.94 5.41 3.56
N LEU A 175 4.83 5.77 2.28
CA LEU A 175 4.83 7.17 1.86
C LEU A 175 3.64 7.93 2.46
N LEU A 176 2.47 7.33 2.48
CA LEU A 176 1.28 7.86 3.17
C LEU A 176 1.50 7.98 4.67
N GLY A 177 2.04 6.94 5.33
CA GLY A 177 2.36 6.98 6.76
C GLY A 177 3.39 8.07 7.11
N ALA A 178 4.34 8.36 6.20
CA ALA A 178 5.31 9.43 6.36
C ALA A 178 4.66 10.83 6.24
N ILE A 179 3.79 11.01 5.24
CA ILE A 179 2.97 12.23 5.09
C ILE A 179 2.16 12.45 6.36
N ARG A 180 1.44 11.43 6.82
CA ARG A 180 0.54 11.50 7.96
C ARG A 180 1.24 11.84 9.26
N ARG A 181 2.47 11.34 9.46
CA ARG A 181 3.31 11.66 10.63
C ARG A 181 4.12 12.95 10.46
N GLY A 182 4.07 13.56 9.29
CA GLY A 182 4.82 14.77 8.98
C GLY A 182 6.34 14.58 8.99
N ILE A 183 6.83 13.36 8.75
CA ILE A 183 8.25 13.00 8.74
C ILE A 183 8.78 12.99 7.30
N PRO A 184 10.10 13.21 7.10
CA PRO A 184 10.69 13.13 5.77
C PRO A 184 10.64 11.71 5.20
N GLU A 185 10.67 11.65 3.86
CA GLU A 185 10.79 10.40 3.10
C GLU A 185 12.17 9.77 3.39
N LYS A 186 12.18 8.71 4.21
CA LYS A 186 13.38 7.91 4.56
C LYS A 186 13.19 6.43 4.20
N ILE A 187 12.37 6.17 3.19
CA ILE A 187 12.00 4.83 2.75
C ILE A 187 13.23 4.13 2.17
N LYS A 188 13.75 3.15 2.93
CA LYS A 188 14.82 2.26 2.47
C LYS A 188 14.28 1.12 1.60
N GLN A 189 13.08 0.63 1.90
CA GLN A 189 12.39 -0.45 1.18
C GLN A 189 11.37 0.13 0.19
N GLY A 190 11.53 -0.08 -1.11
CA GLY A 190 10.92 0.75 -2.16
C GLY A 190 11.97 1.45 -3.03
N LYS A 191 13.26 1.17 -2.82
CA LYS A 191 14.36 1.68 -3.65
C LYS A 191 14.20 1.23 -5.10
N ASN A 192 13.65 0.04 -5.35
CA ASN A 192 13.47 -0.46 -6.71
C ASN A 192 12.28 0.23 -7.37
N ILE A 193 11.20 0.48 -6.62
CA ILE A 193 10.11 1.35 -7.06
C ILE A 193 10.61 2.73 -7.46
N LYS A 194 11.45 3.38 -6.64
CA LYS A 194 12.04 4.68 -7.00
C LYS A 194 12.84 4.61 -8.31
N LYS A 195 13.70 3.58 -8.46
CA LYS A 195 14.47 3.35 -9.69
C LYS A 195 13.60 3.11 -10.91
N ASP A 196 12.47 2.44 -10.75
CA ASP A 196 11.53 2.21 -11.85
C ASP A 196 10.76 3.50 -12.18
N LEU A 197 10.33 4.28 -11.18
CA LEU A 197 9.66 5.58 -11.35
C LEU A 197 10.56 6.66 -12.00
N GLU A 198 11.88 6.58 -11.81
CA GLU A 198 12.85 7.44 -12.51
C GLU A 198 12.87 7.21 -14.03
N LYS A 199 12.45 6.02 -14.50
CA LYS A 199 12.43 5.64 -15.91
C LYS A 199 11.06 5.82 -16.57
N ILE A 200 10.04 6.16 -15.80
CA ILE A 200 8.71 6.48 -16.30
C ILE A 200 8.72 7.97 -16.67
N ASP A 201 8.54 8.21 -17.98
CA ASP A 201 8.43 9.54 -18.60
C ASP A 201 7.17 10.29 -18.15
#